data_AF-A0A416FDY4-F1
#
_entry.id   AF-A0A416FDY4-F1
#
_cell.length_a   1.000
_cell.length_b   1.000
_cell.length_c   1.000
_cell.angle_alpha   90.00
_cell.angle_beta   90.00
_cell.angle_gamma   90.00
#
_symmetry.space_group_name_H-M   'P 1'
#
loop_
_entity.id
_entity.type
_entity.pdbx_description
1 polymer ?
#
loop_
_entity_poly.entity_id
_entity_poly.type
_entity_poly.pdbx_seq_one_letter_code
_entity_poly.pdbx_strand_id
1 'polypeptide(L)'
;MGQTTSFDLVIERLLHKIEKDRDFFEHYNLSVSQVQELVTEQATGYLYDAIDLLTSRCEPEVDFYDYDIEVRRFNFELTQREVGLLASIMYEVYFERDEALLKAFKIRMTPSDLNQFSPATERKTFEDMLSRIKQENINKISKYISTDRKTGQRKTIDHSQYDYS
;
A
#
# COMPACT_ATOMS: atom_id res chain seq x y z
N MET A 1 22.03 -20.55 0.26
CA MET A 1 21.63 -19.25 0.84
C MET A 1 20.15 -19.08 0.54
N GLY A 2 19.31 -18.89 1.57
CA GLY A 2 17.90 -18.60 1.35
C GLY A 2 17.76 -17.28 0.61
N GLN A 3 16.91 -17.21 -0.41
CA GLN A 3 16.68 -15.96 -1.14
C GLN A 3 15.82 -15.04 -0.26
N THR A 4 16.22 -13.79 -0.12
CA THR A 4 15.58 -12.76 0.73
C THR A 4 15.27 -11.52 -0.10
N THR A 5 14.40 -10.63 0.37
CA THR A 5 14.09 -9.36 -0.33
C THR A 5 14.15 -8.17 0.62
N SER A 6 14.89 -7.13 0.27
CA SER A 6 14.93 -5.86 1.03
C SER A 6 13.59 -5.14 0.96
N PHE A 7 13.20 -4.47 2.05
CA PHE A 7 12.05 -3.54 2.07
C PHE A 7 12.23 -2.40 1.07
N ASP A 8 13.46 -1.97 0.82
CA ASP A 8 13.77 -0.85 -0.08
C ASP A 8 13.20 -1.10 -1.48
N LEU A 9 13.21 -2.35 -1.96
CA LEU A 9 12.65 -2.70 -3.27
C LEU A 9 11.14 -2.38 -3.38
N VAL A 10 10.41 -2.55 -2.29
CA VAL A 10 8.97 -2.24 -2.23
C VAL A 10 8.76 -0.74 -2.00
N ILE A 11 9.56 -0.15 -1.10
CA ILE A 11 9.50 1.28 -0.76
C ILE A 11 9.81 2.14 -1.99
N GLU A 12 10.90 1.89 -2.72
CA GLU A 12 11.24 2.61 -3.96
C GLU A 12 10.09 2.59 -4.95
N ARG A 13 9.40 1.45 -5.07
CA ARG A 13 8.25 1.31 -5.96
C ARG A 13 7.04 2.12 -5.50
N LEU A 14 6.84 2.28 -4.19
CA LEU A 14 5.87 3.23 -3.66
C LEU A 14 6.30 4.67 -3.97
N LEU A 15 7.56 5.02 -3.71
CA LEU A 15 8.06 6.38 -3.91
C LEU A 15 7.88 6.81 -5.37
N HIS A 16 8.16 5.95 -6.35
CA HIS A 16 7.88 6.25 -7.76
C HIS A 16 6.39 6.47 -8.09
N LYS A 17 5.46 5.94 -7.27
CA LYS A 17 4.02 6.23 -7.41
C LYS A 17 3.66 7.59 -6.84
N ILE A 18 4.31 7.98 -5.73
CA ILE A 18 4.08 9.25 -5.03
C ILE A 18 4.86 10.41 -5.67
N GLU A 19 6.05 10.19 -6.24
CA GLU A 19 6.89 11.20 -6.92
C GLU A 19 6.19 11.95 -8.05
N LYS A 20 5.13 11.38 -8.62
CA LYS A 20 4.30 12.08 -9.61
C LYS A 20 3.40 13.16 -9.01
N ASP A 21 3.28 13.18 -7.70
CA ASP A 21 2.61 14.19 -6.89
C ASP A 21 3.64 15.27 -6.51
N ARG A 22 3.74 16.32 -7.34
CA ARG A 22 4.82 17.32 -7.32
C ARG A 22 4.92 18.09 -5.99
N ASP A 23 3.85 18.11 -5.20
CA ASP A 23 3.77 18.90 -3.96
C ASP A 23 4.40 18.18 -2.75
N PHE A 24 4.73 16.89 -2.87
CA PHE A 24 5.17 16.06 -1.74
C PHE A 24 6.51 16.52 -1.12
N PHE A 25 7.43 17.04 -1.94
CA PHE A 25 8.76 17.46 -1.48
C PHE A 25 8.87 18.96 -1.16
N GLU A 26 7.92 19.79 -1.61
CA GLU A 26 7.97 21.25 -1.40
C GLU A 26 7.55 21.65 0.04
N HIS A 27 6.86 20.79 0.78
CA HIS A 27 6.40 21.08 2.14
C HIS A 27 7.44 20.86 3.24
N TYR A 28 8.51 20.12 2.97
CA TYR A 28 9.53 19.85 3.97
C TYR A 28 10.70 20.81 3.79
N ASN A 29 10.79 21.82 4.67
CA ASN A 29 11.89 22.79 4.75
C ASN A 29 13.19 22.15 5.32
N LEU A 30 13.50 20.93 4.87
CA LEU A 30 14.57 20.04 5.34
C LEU A 30 15.56 19.77 4.20
N SER A 31 16.78 19.35 4.54
CA SER A 31 17.74 18.90 3.52
C SER A 31 17.27 17.63 2.82
N VAL A 32 17.65 17.42 1.56
CA VAL A 32 17.22 16.26 0.74
C VAL A 32 17.45 14.93 1.47
N SER A 33 18.56 14.77 2.21
CA SER A 33 18.86 13.56 2.98
C SER A 33 17.92 13.36 4.18
N GLN A 34 17.56 14.42 4.90
CA GLN A 34 16.62 14.35 6.02
C GLN A 34 15.20 14.06 5.54
N VAL A 35 14.81 14.58 4.38
CA VAL A 35 13.53 14.25 3.75
C VAL A 35 13.51 12.78 3.34
N GLN A 36 14.60 12.26 2.77
CA GLN A 36 14.69 10.85 2.38
C GLN A 36 14.59 9.89 3.56
N GLU A 37 15.26 10.17 4.68
CA GLU A 37 15.15 9.35 5.90
C GLU A 37 13.72 9.36 6.47
N LEU A 38 13.12 10.54 6.61
CA LEU A 38 11.76 10.69 7.11
C LEU A 38 10.73 9.96 6.24
N VAL A 39 10.85 10.12 4.92
CA VAL A 39 9.97 9.48 3.94
C VAL A 39 10.15 7.97 3.96
N THR A 40 11.37 7.49 4.18
CA THR A 40 11.67 6.06 4.26
C THR A 40 11.14 5.43 5.55
N GLU A 41 11.23 6.14 6.68
CA GLU A 41 10.62 5.71 7.94
C GLU A 41 9.09 5.64 7.82
N GLN A 42 8.46 6.67 7.26
CA GLN A 42 7.02 6.69 7.00
C GLN A 42 6.60 5.56 6.04
N ALA A 43 7.35 5.37 4.94
CA ALA A 43 7.08 4.31 3.97
C ALA A 43 7.23 2.92 4.57
N THR A 44 8.13 2.74 5.54
CA THR A 44 8.25 1.47 6.29
C THR A 44 7.01 1.22 7.12
N GLY A 45 6.47 2.26 7.78
CA GLY A 45 5.17 2.17 8.46
C GLY A 45 4.03 1.80 7.51
N TYR A 46 4.00 2.36 6.29
CA TYR A 46 3.00 2.00 5.29
C TYR A 46 3.15 0.55 4.82
N LEU A 47 4.38 0.02 4.78
CA LEU A 47 4.63 -1.38 4.43
C LEU A 47 4.03 -2.32 5.48
N TYR A 48 4.19 -2.02 6.77
CA TYR A 48 3.58 -2.82 7.84
C TYR A 48 2.06 -2.83 7.75
N ASP A 49 1.43 -1.66 7.64
CA ASP A 49 -0.02 -1.55 7.46
C ASP A 49 -0.48 -2.28 6.18
N ALA A 50 0.33 -2.25 5.12
CA ALA A 50 0.02 -2.95 3.88
C ALA A 50 0.08 -4.49 4.03
N ILE A 51 1.02 -5.01 4.82
CA ILE A 51 1.10 -6.43 5.16
C ILE A 51 -0.12 -6.85 5.99
N ASP A 52 -0.50 -6.04 6.98
CA ASP A 52 -1.71 -6.27 7.79
C ASP A 52 -2.98 -6.25 6.93
N LEU A 53 -3.07 -5.30 6.00
CA LEU A 53 -4.21 -5.18 5.11
C LEU A 53 -4.28 -6.34 4.10
N LEU A 54 -3.14 -6.80 3.60
CA LEU A 54 -3.08 -7.97 2.73
C LEU A 54 -3.55 -9.22 3.48
N THR A 55 -2.97 -9.49 4.64
CA THR A 55 -3.20 -10.72 5.41
C THR A 55 -4.57 -10.76 6.08
N SER A 56 -5.19 -9.59 6.32
CA SER A 56 -6.61 -9.53 6.76
C SER A 56 -7.61 -9.76 5.63
N ARG A 57 -7.22 -9.54 4.37
CA ARG A 57 -8.09 -9.69 3.19
C ARG A 57 -7.92 -11.03 2.48
N CYS A 58 -6.83 -11.75 2.72
CA CYS A 58 -6.62 -13.08 2.18
C CYS A 58 -5.67 -13.92 3.03
N GLU A 59 -5.57 -15.21 2.68
CA GLU A 59 -4.56 -16.14 3.19
C GLU A 59 -3.48 -16.35 2.12
N PRO A 60 -2.33 -15.64 2.19
CA PRO A 60 -1.27 -15.80 1.21
C PRO A 60 -0.56 -17.15 1.36
N GLU A 61 0.05 -17.65 0.28
CA GLU A 61 0.84 -18.90 0.31
C GLU A 61 2.15 -18.80 1.11
N VAL A 62 2.60 -17.57 1.38
CA VAL A 62 3.81 -17.26 2.15
C VAL A 62 3.45 -16.35 3.29
N ASP A 63 4.17 -16.47 4.40
CA ASP A 63 3.96 -15.61 5.54
C ASP A 63 4.62 -14.25 5.30
N PHE A 64 3.81 -13.22 5.03
CA PHE A 64 4.31 -11.84 4.86
C PHE A 64 4.80 -11.23 6.18
N TYR A 65 4.58 -11.87 7.33
CA TYR A 65 5.18 -11.48 8.60
C TYR A 65 6.57 -12.07 8.82
N ASP A 66 7.05 -12.95 7.93
CA ASP A 66 8.41 -13.50 7.98
C ASP A 66 9.43 -12.48 7.46
N TYR A 67 9.68 -11.45 8.28
CA TYR A 67 10.65 -10.39 8.03
C TYR A 67 11.49 -10.06 9.27
N ASP A 68 12.61 -9.39 9.03
CA ASP A 68 13.51 -8.85 10.04
C ASP A 68 13.41 -7.33 10.03
N ILE A 69 12.96 -6.74 11.14
CA ILE A 69 12.79 -5.29 11.30
C ILE A 69 14.14 -4.59 11.37
N GLU A 70 15.14 -5.19 12.03
CA GLU A 70 16.47 -4.62 12.23
C GLU A 70 17.22 -4.53 10.90
N VAL A 71 17.11 -5.58 10.07
CA VAL A 71 17.75 -5.66 8.76
C VAL A 71 16.86 -5.15 7.63
N ARG A 72 15.59 -4.80 7.93
CA ARG A 72 14.58 -4.29 6.98
C ARG A 72 14.43 -5.15 5.73
N ARG A 73 14.20 -6.46 5.92
CA ARG A 73 14.07 -7.43 4.83
C ARG A 73 13.06 -8.52 5.13
N PHE A 74 12.42 -9.04 4.08
CA PHE A 74 11.72 -10.31 4.12
C PHE A 74 12.73 -11.46 4.14
N ASN A 75 12.47 -12.48 4.95
CA ASN A 75 13.28 -13.70 5.04
C ASN A 75 13.02 -14.67 3.88
N PHE A 76 12.14 -14.28 2.96
CA PHE A 76 11.85 -14.95 1.70
C PHE A 76 11.97 -14.00 0.51
N GLU A 77 12.02 -14.56 -0.69
CA GLU A 77 12.06 -13.79 -1.93
C GLU A 77 10.66 -13.37 -2.35
N LEU A 78 10.41 -12.07 -2.50
CA LEU A 78 9.23 -11.56 -3.15
C LEU A 78 9.35 -11.66 -4.66
N THR A 79 8.29 -12.12 -5.30
CA THR A 79 8.11 -12.00 -6.74
C THR A 79 7.84 -10.55 -7.13
N GLN A 80 8.12 -10.21 -8.39
CA GLN A 80 7.79 -8.87 -8.94
C GLN A 80 6.31 -8.51 -8.82
N ARG A 81 5.42 -9.52 -8.80
CA ARG A 81 3.99 -9.33 -8.61
C ARG A 81 3.66 -8.92 -7.18
N GLU A 82 4.30 -9.53 -6.19
CA GLU A 82 4.12 -9.20 -4.78
C GLU A 82 4.71 -7.83 -4.45
N VAL A 83 5.88 -7.50 -4.99
CA VAL A 83 6.45 -6.13 -4.87
C VAL A 83 5.46 -5.09 -5.41
N GLY A 84 4.86 -5.34 -6.58
CA GLY A 84 3.87 -4.46 -7.17
C GLY A 84 2.54 -4.40 -6.40
N LEU A 85 2.13 -5.52 -5.79
CA LEU A 85 0.94 -5.61 -4.95
C LEU A 85 1.14 -4.81 -3.66
N LEU A 86 2.19 -5.10 -2.90
CA LEU A 86 2.52 -4.40 -1.65
C LEU A 86 2.64 -2.90 -1.89
N ALA A 87 3.40 -2.47 -2.89
CA ALA A 87 3.51 -1.04 -3.22
C ALA A 87 2.17 -0.38 -3.62
N SER A 88 1.21 -1.15 -4.15
CA SER A 88 -0.13 -0.63 -4.43
C SER A 88 -1.00 -0.52 -3.17
N ILE A 89 -0.85 -1.44 -2.22
CA ILE A 89 -1.56 -1.39 -0.94
C ILE A 89 -0.96 -0.30 -0.06
N MET A 90 0.37 -0.13 -0.04
CA MET A 90 1.04 0.99 0.63
C MET A 90 0.52 2.35 0.13
N TYR A 91 0.21 2.45 -1.17
CA TYR A 91 -0.37 3.65 -1.76
C TYR A 91 -1.83 3.92 -1.31
N GLU A 92 -2.60 2.87 -1.01
CA GLU A 92 -3.90 2.99 -0.35
C GLU A 92 -3.73 3.54 1.07
N VAL A 93 -2.83 2.92 1.86
CA VAL A 93 -2.52 3.35 3.24
C VAL A 93 -2.06 4.81 3.29
N TYR A 94 -1.21 5.22 2.35
CA TYR A 94 -0.74 6.60 2.20
C TYR A 94 -1.92 7.59 2.16
N PHE A 95 -2.88 7.37 1.26
CA PHE A 95 -4.03 8.26 1.14
C PHE A 95 -5.04 8.12 2.28
N GLU A 96 -5.17 6.96 2.91
CA GLU A 96 -6.01 6.81 4.10
C GLU A 96 -5.47 7.65 5.28
N ARG A 97 -4.15 7.74 5.42
CA ARG A 97 -3.52 8.60 6.43
C ARG A 97 -3.71 10.08 6.12
N ASP A 98 -3.63 10.49 4.85
CA ASP A 98 -3.98 11.85 4.42
C ASP A 98 -5.46 12.17 4.66
N GLU A 99 -6.38 11.23 4.41
CA GLU A 99 -7.80 11.39 4.71
C GLU A 99 -8.03 11.66 6.20
N ALA A 100 -7.32 10.93 7.07
CA ALA A 100 -7.39 11.10 8.52
C ALA A 100 -6.88 12.48 8.97
N LEU A 101 -5.79 12.98 8.37
CA LEU A 101 -5.27 14.32 8.61
C LEU A 101 -6.27 15.40 8.17
N LEU A 102 -6.82 15.29 6.96
CA LEU A 102 -7.84 16.22 6.45
C LEU A 102 -9.08 16.28 7.36
N LYS A 103 -9.54 15.12 7.87
CA LYS A 103 -10.62 15.05 8.85
C LYS A 103 -10.25 15.73 10.17
N ALA A 104 -9.04 15.52 10.68
CA ALA A 104 -8.57 16.12 11.93
C ALA A 104 -8.43 17.65 11.85
N PHE A 105 -7.96 18.19 10.72
CA PHE A 105 -7.89 19.64 10.50
C PHE A 105 -9.29 20.28 10.50
N LYS A 106 -10.29 19.64 9.89
CA LYS A 106 -11.67 20.15 9.89
C LYS A 106 -12.31 20.24 11.27
N ILE A 107 -12.03 19.29 12.17
CA ILE A 107 -12.55 19.33 13.55
C ILE A 107 -12.02 20.58 14.30
N ARG A 108 -10.86 21.11 13.88
CA ARG A 108 -10.21 22.26 14.51
C ARG A 108 -10.52 23.61 13.86
N MET A 109 -11.14 23.63 12.68
CA MET A 109 -11.49 24.88 11.96
C MET A 109 -12.80 25.49 12.48
N THR A 110 -12.88 26.84 12.49
CA THR A 110 -14.10 27.54 12.89
C THR A 110 -15.10 27.63 11.73
N PRO A 111 -16.41 27.79 12.00
CA PRO A 111 -17.44 27.89 10.94
C PRO A 111 -17.19 29.01 9.91
N SER A 112 -16.47 30.06 10.30
CA SER A 112 -16.09 31.18 9.43
C SER A 112 -15.01 30.79 8.42
N ASP A 113 -14.08 29.91 8.80
CA ASP A 113 -13.00 29.41 7.93
C ASP A 113 -13.53 28.48 6.82
N LEU A 114 -14.69 27.84 7.06
CA LEU A 114 -15.32 26.88 6.14
C LEU A 114 -16.06 27.53 4.96
N ASN A 115 -16.38 28.83 5.03
CA ASN A 115 -17.21 29.53 4.03
C ASN A 115 -16.44 30.08 2.82
N GLN A 116 -15.11 30.05 2.82
CA GLN A 116 -14.28 30.69 1.78
C GLN A 116 -13.62 29.71 0.79
N PHE A 117 -13.73 28.41 1.04
CA PHE A 117 -13.22 27.34 0.16
C PHE A 117 -14.40 26.62 -0.47
N SER A 118 -14.20 25.89 -1.58
CA SER A 118 -15.25 25.07 -2.23
C SER A 118 -15.05 23.59 -1.84
N PRO A 119 -15.08 23.25 -0.54
CA PRO A 119 -14.36 22.14 0.06
C PRO A 119 -15.14 20.82 -0.06
N ALA A 120 -16.35 20.89 -0.63
CA ALA A 120 -17.25 19.75 -0.81
C ALA A 120 -16.94 19.01 -2.12
N THR A 121 -16.64 19.75 -3.19
CA THR A 121 -16.34 19.17 -4.50
C THR A 121 -14.97 18.48 -4.50
N GLU A 122 -13.93 19.17 -4.03
CA GLU A 122 -12.57 18.61 -3.88
C GLU A 122 -12.56 17.36 -2.99
N ARG A 123 -13.32 17.40 -1.88
CA ARG A 123 -13.49 16.25 -1.00
C ARG A 123 -14.14 15.06 -1.71
N LYS A 124 -15.23 15.30 -2.43
CA LYS A 124 -15.90 14.24 -3.18
C LYS A 124 -14.94 13.62 -4.20
N THR A 125 -14.17 14.45 -4.91
CA THR A 125 -13.14 13.98 -5.85
C THR A 125 -12.06 13.13 -5.15
N PHE A 126 -11.62 13.53 -3.96
CA PHE A 126 -10.66 12.76 -3.17
C PHE A 126 -11.24 11.41 -2.68
N GLU A 127 -12.45 11.43 -2.11
CA GLU A 127 -13.16 10.22 -1.65
C GLU A 127 -13.41 9.24 -2.80
N ASP A 128 -13.82 9.74 -3.97
CA ASP A 128 -14.02 8.96 -5.19
C ASP A 128 -12.69 8.35 -5.69
N MET A 129 -11.60 9.12 -5.65
CA MET A 129 -10.26 8.63 -5.99
C MET A 129 -9.81 7.51 -5.04
N LEU A 130 -9.96 7.71 -3.72
CA LEU A 130 -9.58 6.72 -2.72
C LEU A 130 -10.40 5.44 -2.87
N SER A 131 -11.71 5.56 -3.10
CA SER A 131 -12.60 4.42 -3.37
C SER A 131 -12.13 3.61 -4.59
N ARG A 132 -11.73 4.29 -5.68
CA ARG A 132 -11.16 3.63 -6.86
C ARG A 132 -9.87 2.87 -6.53
N ILE A 133 -8.96 3.46 -5.76
CA ILE A 133 -7.70 2.82 -5.34
C ILE A 133 -8.00 1.53 -4.56
N LYS A 134 -8.92 1.59 -3.60
CA LYS A 134 -9.37 0.43 -2.81
C LYS A 134 -9.91 -0.68 -3.71
N GLN A 135 -10.77 -0.32 -4.66
CA GLN A 135 -11.35 -1.29 -5.59
C GLN A 135 -10.29 -1.94 -6.50
N GLU A 136 -9.32 -1.17 -6.99
CA GLU A 136 -8.20 -1.73 -7.76
C GLU A 136 -7.37 -2.71 -6.93
N ASN A 137 -7.12 -2.39 -5.65
CA ASN A 137 -6.37 -3.27 -4.76
C ASN A 137 -7.15 -4.56 -4.42
N ILE A 138 -8.47 -4.49 -4.21
CA ILE A 138 -9.33 -5.68 -4.08
C ILE A 138 -9.18 -6.59 -5.30
N ASN A 139 -9.18 -6.02 -6.51
CA ASN A 139 -9.00 -6.79 -7.75
C ASN A 139 -7.60 -7.41 -7.83
N LYS A 140 -6.55 -6.68 -7.42
CA LYS A 140 -5.16 -7.21 -7.41
C LYS A 140 -4.99 -8.33 -6.39
N ILE A 141 -5.56 -8.20 -5.18
CA ILE A 141 -5.56 -9.26 -4.16
C ILE A 141 -6.30 -10.49 -4.68
N SER A 142 -7.49 -10.30 -5.26
CA SER A 142 -8.30 -11.39 -5.85
C SER A 142 -7.54 -12.12 -6.97
N LYS A 143 -6.81 -11.38 -7.80
CA LYS A 143 -5.95 -11.97 -8.83
C LYS A 143 -4.75 -12.72 -8.23
N TYR A 144 -4.13 -12.16 -7.19
CA TYR A 144 -3.01 -12.79 -6.52
C TYR A 144 -3.41 -14.14 -5.92
N ILE A 145 -4.49 -14.19 -5.12
CA ILE A 145 -4.94 -15.43 -4.45
C ILE A 145 -5.35 -16.53 -5.43
N SER A 146 -5.89 -16.15 -6.59
CA SER A 146 -6.39 -17.07 -7.61
C SER A 146 -5.29 -17.56 -8.56
N THR A 147 -4.04 -17.15 -8.35
CA THR A 147 -2.90 -17.60 -9.15
C THR A 147 -1.84 -18.24 -8.29
N ASP A 148 -1.19 -19.27 -8.82
CA ASP A 148 0.01 -19.83 -8.21
C ASP A 148 1.10 -18.76 -8.10
N ARG A 149 1.74 -18.69 -6.94
CA ARG A 149 2.70 -17.64 -6.59
C ARG A 149 3.92 -17.61 -7.50
N LYS A 150 4.45 -18.76 -7.92
CA LYS A 150 5.71 -18.81 -8.70
C LYS A 150 5.47 -18.74 -10.20
N THR A 151 4.47 -19.45 -10.69
CA THR A 151 4.18 -19.59 -12.13
C THR A 151 3.22 -18.52 -12.65
N GLY A 152 2.38 -17.96 -11.78
CA GLY A 152 1.34 -17.01 -12.15
C GLY A 152 0.16 -17.60 -12.93
N GLN A 153 0.10 -18.92 -13.05
CA GLN A 153 -1.03 -19.63 -13.63
C GLN A 153 -2.22 -19.59 -12.68
N ARG A 154 -3.44 -19.64 -13.21
CA ARG A 154 -4.64 -19.71 -12.36
C ARG A 154 -4.66 -21.03 -11.59
N LYS A 155 -5.00 -20.97 -10.31
CA LYS A 155 -5.28 -22.15 -9.51
C LYS A 155 -6.55 -22.80 -10.07
N THR A 156 -6.43 -24.04 -10.51
CA THR A 156 -7.54 -24.86 -10.97
C THR A 156 -7.91 -25.85 -9.86
N ILE A 157 -9.20 -26.07 -9.66
CA ILE A 157 -9.66 -27.15 -8.79
C ILE A 157 -9.51 -28.45 -9.59
N ASP A 158 -8.74 -29.39 -9.06
CA ASP A 158 -8.69 -30.74 -9.62
C ASP A 158 -9.96 -31.50 -9.22
N HIS A 159 -10.93 -31.55 -10.14
CA HIS A 159 -12.19 -32.23 -9.92
C HIS A 159 -12.07 -33.77 -9.89
N SER A 160 -10.92 -34.33 -10.24
CA SER A 160 -10.69 -35.79 -10.15
C SER A 160 -10.56 -36.31 -8.71
N GLN A 161 -10.32 -35.41 -7.75
CA GLN A 161 -10.22 -35.72 -6.32
C GLN A 161 -11.59 -35.73 -5.61
N TYR A 162 -12.67 -35.35 -6.30
CA TYR A 162 -14.01 -35.31 -5.75
C TYR A 162 -14.86 -36.39 -6.41
N ASP A 163 -15.23 -37.40 -5.63
CA ASP A 163 -16.13 -38.46 -6.07
C ASP A 163 -17.56 -37.92 -6.05
N TYR A 164 -18.05 -37.48 -7.21
CA TYR A 164 -19.45 -37.09 -7.40
C TYR A 164 -20.27 -38.37 -7.65
N SER A 165 -20.45 -39.16 -6.59
CA SER A 165 -21.41 -40.29 -6.57
C SER A 165 -22.84 -39.82 -6.40
#